data_AF-A0A930Y7H2-F1
#
_entry.id   AF-A0A930Y7H2-F1
#
_cell.length_a   1.000
_cell.length_b   1.000
_cell.length_c   1.000
_cell.angle_alpha   90.00
_cell.angle_beta   90.00
_cell.angle_gamma   90.00
#
_symmetry.space_group_name_H-M   'P 1'
#
loop_
_entity.id
_entity.type
_entity.pdbx_description
1 polymer ?
#
loop_
_entity_poly.entity_id
_entity_poly.type
_entity_poly.pdbx_seq_one_letter_code
_entity_poly.pdbx_strand_id
1 'polypeptide(L)'
;MQEVAAEVITPRFGRLDEGEVASKRRPGDLVTVADREAEVLLTRALGAAYPGALVLGEEAVAADPSLLVRFGSAEHAFTVDPVDGTRHFVAGSPDHAVMLAEVRSGEVVRSWVWQPQHRCAYVAERGAGAFCGERRVRRPGKARRMPRLTGTCCGVDYPRLAEGTADLAVYLKQKPWDHLPGRLLLTEAGGSVRRRGPLLVASGS
;
A
#
# COMPACT_ATOMS: atom_id res chain seq x y z
N MET A 1 -6.65 1.99 -10.70
CA MET A 1 -5.31 2.27 -10.12
C MET A 1 -4.29 2.66 -11.18
N GLN A 2 -4.00 1.81 -12.17
CA GLN A 2 -2.99 2.14 -13.20
C GLN A 2 -3.36 3.37 -14.03
N GLU A 3 -4.63 3.50 -14.44
CA GLU A 3 -5.13 4.68 -15.15
C GLU A 3 -4.95 5.95 -14.31
N VAL A 4 -5.44 5.96 -13.06
CA VAL A 4 -5.25 7.08 -12.13
C VAL A 4 -3.77 7.41 -11.96
N ALA A 5 -2.90 6.41 -11.77
CA ALA A 5 -1.47 6.64 -11.64
C ALA A 5 -0.89 7.28 -12.90
N ALA A 6 -1.25 6.80 -14.09
CA ALA A 6 -0.81 7.35 -15.36
C ALA A 6 -1.31 8.79 -15.58
N GLU A 7 -2.50 9.12 -15.07
CA GLU A 7 -3.13 10.44 -15.19
C GLU A 7 -2.48 11.47 -14.26
N VAL A 8 -2.33 11.16 -12.96
CA VAL A 8 -1.99 12.18 -11.95
C VAL A 8 -0.71 11.93 -11.15
N ILE A 9 -0.15 10.70 -11.16
CA ILE A 9 1.07 10.37 -10.40
C ILE A 9 2.30 10.37 -11.30
N THR A 10 2.30 9.54 -12.35
CA THR A 10 3.44 9.34 -13.25
C THR A 10 3.93 10.63 -13.92
N PRO A 11 3.06 11.55 -14.40
CA PRO A 11 3.51 12.79 -15.02
C PRO A 11 4.29 13.72 -14.06
N ARG A 12 4.06 13.58 -12.75
CA ARG A 12 4.66 14.42 -11.70
C ARG A 12 5.94 13.81 -11.10
N PHE A 13 6.27 12.57 -11.43
CA PHE A 13 7.47 11.91 -10.93
C PHE A 13 8.75 12.67 -11.33
N GLY A 14 9.48 13.17 -10.33
CA GLY A 14 10.70 13.98 -10.55
C GLY A 14 10.43 15.36 -11.20
N ARG A 15 9.17 15.82 -11.20
CA ARG A 15 8.72 17.06 -11.85
C ARG A 15 7.78 17.90 -10.97
N LEU A 16 7.75 17.63 -9.67
CA LEU A 16 6.94 18.42 -8.73
C LEU A 16 7.57 19.79 -8.51
N ASP A 17 6.74 20.83 -8.58
CA ASP A 17 7.13 22.18 -8.17
C ASP A 17 7.06 22.37 -6.65
N GLU A 18 7.73 23.39 -6.10
CA GLU A 18 7.74 23.68 -4.64
C GLU A 18 6.32 23.83 -4.06
N GLY A 19 5.37 24.39 -4.83
CA GLY A 19 3.97 24.56 -4.42
C GLY A 19 3.14 23.28 -4.44
N GLU A 20 3.64 22.21 -5.07
CA GLU A 20 2.94 20.93 -5.17
C GLU A 20 3.29 19.97 -4.03
N VAL A 21 4.21 20.36 -3.13
CA VAL A 21 4.62 19.58 -1.95
C VAL A 21 4.25 20.34 -0.67
N ALA A 22 3.49 19.68 0.21
CA ALA A 22 3.15 20.23 1.52
C ALA A 22 3.63 19.29 2.65
N SER A 23 3.94 19.88 3.79
CA SER A 23 4.17 19.11 5.02
C SER A 23 2.85 18.78 5.71
N LYS A 24 2.67 17.54 6.16
CA LYS A 24 1.59 17.13 7.06
C LYS A 24 1.91 17.57 8.49
N ARG A 25 1.02 17.23 9.44
CA ARG A 25 1.09 17.63 10.86
C ARG A 25 2.39 17.23 11.60
N ARG A 26 3.15 16.27 11.06
CA ARG A 26 4.39 15.78 11.68
C ARG A 26 5.61 16.18 10.85
N PRO A 27 6.73 16.59 11.48
CA PRO A 27 7.96 16.91 10.76
C PRO A 27 8.42 15.77 9.85
N GLY A 28 8.65 16.11 8.58
CA GLY A 28 9.07 15.19 7.53
C GLY A 28 7.94 14.37 6.91
N ASP A 29 6.71 14.42 7.41
CA ASP A 29 5.57 13.75 6.78
C ASP A 29 5.10 14.62 5.60
N LEU A 30 5.13 14.11 4.38
CA LEU A 30 4.89 14.89 3.16
C LEU A 30 3.59 14.45 2.49
N VAL A 31 2.98 15.36 1.75
CA VAL A 31 1.85 15.11 0.85
C VAL A 31 2.04 15.95 -0.39
N THR A 32 1.72 15.39 -1.55
CA THR A 32 1.78 16.14 -2.82
C THR A 32 0.39 16.36 -3.40
N VAL A 33 0.31 17.15 -4.47
CA VAL A 33 -0.90 17.26 -5.29
C VAL A 33 -1.29 15.91 -5.89
N ALA A 34 -0.30 15.06 -6.23
CA ALA A 34 -0.55 13.72 -6.78
C ALA A 34 -1.28 12.81 -5.77
N ASP A 35 -0.90 12.83 -4.49
CA ASP A 35 -1.56 12.06 -3.43
C ASP A 35 -3.05 12.42 -3.36
N ARG A 36 -3.37 13.72 -3.30
CA ARG A 36 -4.74 14.23 -3.16
C ARG A 36 -5.59 13.93 -4.39
N GLU A 37 -5.09 14.23 -5.59
CA GLU A 37 -5.81 14.00 -6.83
C GLU A 37 -6.06 12.50 -7.07
N ALA A 38 -5.06 11.66 -6.80
CA ALA A 38 -5.20 10.22 -6.94
C ALA A 38 -6.24 9.66 -5.97
N GLU A 39 -6.26 10.10 -4.71
CA GLU A 39 -7.26 9.65 -3.73
C GLU A 39 -8.68 10.03 -4.15
N VAL A 40 -8.89 11.25 -4.69
CA VAL A 40 -10.20 11.68 -5.21
C VAL A 40 -10.66 10.78 -6.35
N LEU A 41 -9.79 10.52 -7.34
CA LEU A 41 -10.13 9.71 -8.51
C LEU A 41 -10.37 8.24 -8.13
N LEU A 42 -9.53 7.67 -7.26
CA LEU A 42 -9.71 6.30 -6.75
C LEU A 42 -10.99 6.17 -5.94
N THR A 43 -11.28 7.12 -5.05
CA THR A 43 -12.52 7.13 -4.25
C THR A 43 -13.75 7.20 -5.15
N ARG A 44 -13.74 8.06 -6.16
CA ARG A 44 -14.83 8.16 -7.14
C ARG A 44 -15.03 6.86 -7.91
N ALA A 45 -13.95 6.27 -8.41
CA ALA A 45 -14.01 5.01 -9.17
C ALA A 45 -14.54 3.86 -8.31
N LEU A 46 -14.07 3.74 -7.06
CA LEU A 46 -14.54 2.74 -6.11
C LEU A 46 -16.00 2.95 -5.73
N GLY A 47 -16.43 4.19 -5.47
CA GLY A 47 -17.82 4.49 -5.15
C GLY A 47 -18.78 4.18 -6.29
N ALA A 48 -18.35 4.34 -7.55
CA ALA A 48 -19.13 3.96 -8.72
C ALA A 48 -19.20 2.44 -8.92
N ALA A 49 -18.07 1.74 -8.75
CA ALA A 49 -18.01 0.28 -8.93
C ALA A 49 -18.63 -0.51 -7.77
N TYR A 50 -18.59 0.06 -6.57
CA TYR A 50 -19.06 -0.57 -5.33
C TYR A 50 -19.93 0.40 -4.52
N PRO A 51 -21.16 0.69 -4.98
CA PRO A 51 -22.07 1.55 -4.23
C PRO A 51 -22.27 1.06 -2.80
N GLY A 52 -22.15 1.97 -1.83
CA GLY A 52 -22.30 1.66 -0.40
C GLY A 52 -21.03 1.18 0.32
N ALA A 53 -19.93 0.91 -0.40
CA ALA A 53 -18.64 0.64 0.23
C ALA A 53 -18.08 1.91 0.88
N LEU A 54 -17.55 1.80 2.10
CA LEU A 54 -16.78 2.88 2.72
C LEU A 54 -15.38 2.93 2.10
N VAL A 55 -14.90 4.10 1.68
CA VAL A 55 -13.50 4.27 1.28
C VAL A 55 -12.74 4.98 2.41
N LEU A 56 -11.69 4.32 2.90
CA LEU A 56 -10.75 4.83 3.90
C LEU A 56 -9.45 5.23 3.20
N GLY A 57 -9.37 6.48 2.75
CA GLY A 57 -8.15 7.07 2.19
C GLY A 57 -7.24 7.68 3.25
N GLU A 58 -5.93 7.68 3.01
CA GLU A 58 -4.94 8.31 3.89
C GLU A 58 -5.23 9.80 4.11
N GLU A 59 -5.46 10.55 3.03
CA GLU A 59 -5.62 12.00 3.08
C GLU A 59 -6.98 12.39 3.68
N ALA A 60 -8.03 11.63 3.35
CA ALA A 60 -9.34 11.75 3.96
C ALA A 60 -9.27 11.55 5.48
N VAL A 61 -8.50 10.59 5.97
CA VAL A 61 -8.33 10.35 7.41
C VAL A 61 -7.50 11.44 8.08
N ALA A 62 -6.54 12.04 7.38
CA ALA A 62 -5.80 13.19 7.89
C ALA A 62 -6.73 14.41 8.10
N ALA A 63 -7.75 14.56 7.24
CA ALA A 63 -8.78 15.58 7.35
C ALA A 63 -9.86 15.23 8.41
N ASP A 64 -10.34 13.98 8.41
CA ASP A 64 -11.36 13.46 9.33
C ASP A 64 -10.93 12.12 9.97
N PRO A 65 -10.31 12.17 11.17
CA PRO A 65 -9.90 10.97 11.89
C PRO A 65 -11.06 10.04 12.29
N SER A 66 -12.32 10.50 12.29
CA SER A 66 -13.48 9.67 12.65
C SER A 66 -13.76 8.55 11.63
N LEU A 67 -13.23 8.69 10.41
CA LEU A 67 -13.29 7.66 9.36
C LEU A 67 -12.67 6.33 9.82
N LEU A 68 -11.64 6.35 10.68
CA LEU A 68 -11.05 5.14 11.24
C LEU A 68 -12.05 4.37 12.12
N VAL A 69 -12.88 5.08 12.87
CA VAL A 69 -13.92 4.47 13.72
C VAL A 69 -14.99 3.83 12.85
N ARG A 70 -15.45 4.55 11.81
CA ARG A 70 -16.45 4.06 10.85
C ARG A 70 -15.95 2.86 10.07
N PHE A 71 -14.67 2.83 9.71
CA PHE A 71 -14.03 1.69 9.06
C PHE A 71 -14.06 0.44 9.94
N GLY A 72 -13.85 0.58 11.25
CA GLY A 72 -13.89 -0.55 12.18
C GLY A 72 -15.23 -1.28 12.25
N SER A 73 -16.34 -0.63 11.86
CA SER A 73 -17.69 -1.20 11.85
C SER A 73 -18.28 -1.40 10.45
N ALA A 74 -17.53 -1.08 9.39
CA ALA A 74 -18.02 -1.19 8.03
C ALA A 74 -18.13 -2.67 7.59
N GLU A 75 -19.29 -3.04 7.06
CA GLU A 75 -19.48 -4.37 6.46
C GLU A 75 -18.67 -4.51 5.16
N HIS A 76 -18.55 -3.43 4.40
CA HIS A 76 -17.75 -3.38 3.19
C HIS A 76 -16.97 -2.06 3.14
N ALA A 77 -15.66 -2.18 3.02
CA ALA A 77 -14.78 -1.04 2.88
C ALA A 77 -13.60 -1.30 1.93
N PHE A 78 -13.00 -0.21 1.48
CA PHE A 78 -11.69 -0.20 0.83
C PHE A 78 -10.73 0.69 1.62
N THR A 79 -9.47 0.29 1.71
CA THR A 79 -8.40 1.20 2.14
C THR A 79 -7.62 1.66 0.93
N VAL A 80 -7.22 2.93 0.89
CA VAL A 80 -6.46 3.51 -0.22
C VAL A 80 -5.26 4.26 0.33
N ASP A 81 -4.08 3.91 -0.18
CA ASP A 81 -2.89 4.74 -0.11
C ASP A 81 -2.58 5.22 -1.54
N PRO A 82 -2.80 6.50 -1.86
CA PRO A 82 -2.61 7.01 -3.21
C PRO A 82 -1.14 7.03 -3.65
N VAL A 83 -0.21 7.29 -2.73
CA VAL A 83 1.25 7.31 -2.98
C VAL A 83 1.98 6.87 -1.71
N ASP A 84 2.08 5.56 -1.49
CA ASP A 84 2.90 5.01 -0.41
C ASP A 84 4.38 5.32 -0.71
N GLY A 85 5.07 5.85 0.29
CA GLY A 85 6.42 6.36 0.12
C GLY A 85 6.47 7.74 -0.52
N THR A 86 5.58 8.67 -0.18
CA THR A 86 5.57 10.06 -0.69
C THR A 86 6.94 10.74 -0.66
N ARG A 87 7.79 10.47 0.35
CA ARG A 87 9.18 10.96 0.39
C ARG A 87 10.04 10.43 -0.75
N HIS A 88 9.91 9.14 -1.08
CA HIS A 88 10.58 8.54 -2.22
C HIS A 88 10.09 9.16 -3.53
N PHE A 89 8.77 9.37 -3.65
CA PHE A 89 8.19 10.03 -4.81
C PHE A 89 8.73 11.46 -5.01
N VAL A 90 8.72 12.29 -3.95
CA VAL A 90 9.29 13.65 -3.95
C VAL A 90 10.78 13.64 -4.28
N ALA A 91 11.53 12.65 -3.79
CA ALA A 91 12.96 12.50 -4.06
C ALA A 91 13.27 11.90 -5.46
N GLY A 92 12.27 11.62 -6.30
CA GLY A 92 12.46 11.00 -7.61
C GLY A 92 12.94 9.55 -7.55
N SER A 93 12.68 8.85 -6.44
CA SER A 93 13.02 7.43 -6.26
C SER A 93 11.93 6.52 -6.85
N PRO A 94 12.30 5.46 -7.60
CA PRO A 94 11.31 4.54 -8.18
C PRO A 94 10.54 3.73 -7.14
N ASP A 95 10.98 3.75 -5.88
CA ASP A 95 10.42 2.95 -4.78
C ASP A 95 9.24 3.69 -4.11
N HIS A 96 8.14 3.81 -4.84
CA HIS A 96 6.82 4.22 -4.34
C HIS A 96 5.72 3.35 -4.97
N ALA A 97 4.52 3.36 -4.39
CA ALA A 97 3.41 2.56 -4.88
C ALA A 97 2.05 3.22 -4.68
N VAL A 98 1.06 2.76 -5.43
CA VAL A 98 -0.36 2.98 -5.13
C VAL A 98 -0.88 1.69 -4.50
N MET A 99 -1.55 1.77 -3.35
CA MET A 99 -2.00 0.58 -2.62
C MET A 99 -3.50 0.60 -2.33
N LEU A 100 -4.13 -0.56 -2.44
CA LEU A 100 -5.56 -0.71 -2.23
C LEU A 100 -5.87 -2.08 -1.62
N ALA A 101 -6.78 -2.13 -0.65
CA ALA A 101 -7.30 -3.38 -0.11
C ALA A 101 -8.81 -3.31 0.07
N GLU A 102 -9.49 -4.40 -0.26
CA GLU A 102 -10.90 -4.59 0.02
C GLU A 102 -11.07 -5.36 1.33
N VAL A 103 -11.95 -4.85 2.17
CA VAL A 103 -12.28 -5.39 3.48
C VAL A 103 -13.77 -5.71 3.53
N ARG A 104 -14.10 -6.95 3.88
CA ARG A 104 -15.46 -7.44 4.09
C ARG A 104 -15.59 -7.95 5.50
N SER A 105 -16.49 -7.36 6.28
CA SER A 105 -16.76 -7.74 7.68
C SER A 105 -15.48 -7.85 8.52
N GLY A 106 -14.55 -6.91 8.34
CA GLY A 106 -13.25 -6.88 9.04
C GLY A 106 -12.15 -7.78 8.46
N GLU A 107 -12.44 -8.56 7.42
CA GLU A 107 -11.47 -9.43 6.75
C GLU A 107 -10.99 -8.83 5.42
N VAL A 108 -9.67 -8.78 5.20
CA VAL A 108 -9.10 -8.36 3.91
C VAL A 108 -9.29 -9.50 2.90
N VAL A 109 -10.10 -9.28 1.86
CA VAL A 109 -10.45 -10.32 0.88
C VAL A 109 -9.67 -10.20 -0.43
N ARG A 110 -9.36 -8.98 -0.87
CA ARG A 110 -8.56 -8.68 -2.06
C ARG A 110 -7.62 -7.51 -1.81
N SER A 111 -6.50 -7.48 -2.51
CA SER A 111 -5.54 -6.38 -2.44
C SER A 111 -4.81 -6.15 -3.75
N TRP A 112 -4.42 -4.91 -3.98
CA TRP A 112 -3.69 -4.45 -5.13
C TRP A 112 -2.54 -3.54 -4.69
N VAL A 113 -1.37 -3.75 -5.28
CA VAL A 113 -0.19 -2.88 -5.14
C VAL A 113 0.35 -2.60 -6.52
N TRP A 114 0.32 -1.35 -6.94
CA TRP A 114 0.86 -0.91 -8.23
C TRP A 114 2.12 -0.09 -7.99
N GLN A 115 3.24 -0.52 -8.59
CA GLN A 115 4.51 0.20 -8.56
C GLN A 115 4.75 0.87 -9.92
N PRO A 116 4.45 2.18 -10.09
CA PRO A 116 4.43 2.81 -11.40
C PRO A 116 5.76 2.71 -12.16
N GLN A 117 6.88 2.94 -11.47
CA GLN A 117 8.20 2.96 -12.10
C GLN A 117 8.79 1.57 -12.35
N HIS A 118 8.40 0.59 -11.53
CA HIS A 118 8.76 -0.81 -11.74
C HIS A 118 7.83 -1.52 -12.74
N ARG A 119 6.70 -0.89 -13.09
CA ARG A 119 5.63 -1.46 -13.92
C ARG A 119 5.12 -2.81 -13.42
N CYS A 120 5.11 -2.99 -12.10
CA CYS A 120 4.69 -4.23 -11.45
C CYS A 120 3.34 -4.04 -10.76
N ALA A 121 2.35 -4.82 -11.19
CA ALA A 121 1.01 -4.86 -10.59
C ALA A 121 0.86 -6.14 -9.79
N TYR A 122 0.92 -6.02 -8.47
CA TYR A 122 0.66 -7.14 -7.57
C TYR A 122 -0.81 -7.20 -7.20
N VAL A 123 -1.39 -8.38 -7.28
CA VAL A 123 -2.77 -8.66 -6.89
C VAL A 123 -2.77 -9.88 -5.98
N ALA A 124 -3.55 -9.83 -4.91
CA ALA A 124 -3.78 -11.00 -4.07
C ALA A 124 -5.25 -11.11 -3.73
N GLU A 125 -5.74 -12.35 -3.73
CA GLU A 125 -7.08 -12.69 -3.29
C GLU A 125 -6.96 -13.82 -2.29
N ARG A 126 -7.71 -13.69 -1.19
CA ARG A 126 -7.67 -14.62 -0.09
C ARG A 126 -7.95 -16.06 -0.56
N GLY A 127 -7.00 -16.96 -0.31
CA GLY A 127 -7.09 -18.37 -0.70
C GLY A 127 -6.77 -18.66 -2.18
N ALA A 128 -6.76 -17.65 -3.06
CA ALA A 128 -6.39 -17.83 -4.47
C ALA A 128 -4.88 -17.70 -4.70
N GLY A 129 -4.18 -17.03 -3.78
CA GLY A 129 -2.77 -16.71 -3.89
C GLY A 129 -2.51 -15.27 -4.31
N ALA A 130 -1.23 -14.99 -4.58
CA ALA A 130 -0.75 -13.69 -4.99
C ALA A 130 -0.07 -13.76 -6.36
N PHE A 131 -0.16 -12.68 -7.12
CA PHE A 131 0.24 -12.60 -8.52
C PHE A 131 0.92 -11.25 -8.81
N CYS A 132 1.84 -11.23 -9.76
CA CYS A 132 2.45 -10.04 -10.35
C CYS A 132 2.25 -10.12 -11.87
N GLY A 133 1.31 -9.33 -12.40
CA GLY A 133 0.74 -9.61 -13.72
C GLY A 133 0.12 -11.01 -13.75
N GLU A 134 0.48 -11.82 -14.74
CA GLU A 134 0.01 -13.21 -14.86
C GLU A 134 0.80 -14.21 -14.02
N ARG A 135 1.96 -13.80 -13.49
CA ARG A 135 2.88 -14.69 -12.76
C ARG A 135 2.44 -14.84 -11.31
N ARG A 136 2.23 -16.08 -10.86
CA ARG A 136 2.01 -16.37 -9.44
C ARG A 136 3.28 -16.06 -8.63
N VAL A 137 3.13 -15.27 -7.59
CA VAL A 137 4.18 -14.97 -6.62
C VAL A 137 4.12 -16.04 -5.53
N ARG A 138 5.27 -16.67 -5.27
CA ARG A 138 5.44 -17.60 -4.17
C ARG A 138 6.76 -17.28 -3.51
N ARG A 139 6.73 -17.19 -2.19
CA ARG A 139 7.91 -17.01 -1.37
C ARG A 139 8.85 -18.20 -1.59
N PRO A 140 10.11 -17.96 -2.02
CA PRO A 140 11.08 -19.04 -2.08
C PRO A 140 11.41 -19.55 -0.67
N GLY A 141 11.77 -20.83 -0.57
CA GLY A 141 12.11 -21.48 0.70
C GLY A 141 13.20 -20.73 1.48
N LYS A 142 13.21 -20.93 2.80
CA LYS A 142 14.10 -20.22 3.72
C LYS A 142 15.57 -20.46 3.35
N ALA A 143 16.29 -19.38 3.07
CA ALA A 143 17.73 -19.45 2.82
C ALA A 143 18.52 -19.49 4.15
N ARG A 144 19.55 -20.33 4.22
CA ARG A 144 20.50 -20.37 5.36
C ARG A 144 21.54 -19.25 5.22
N ARG A 145 21.12 -18.00 5.40
CA ARG A 145 21.96 -16.80 5.36
C ARG A 145 21.48 -15.75 6.36
N MET A 146 22.28 -14.69 6.54
CA MET A 146 21.82 -13.49 7.24
C MET A 146 20.59 -12.88 6.54
N PRO A 147 19.54 -12.50 7.29
CA PRO A 147 18.34 -11.90 6.70
C PRO A 147 18.65 -10.57 6.02
N ARG A 148 18.16 -10.38 4.78
CA ARG A 148 18.14 -9.05 4.14
C ARG A 148 16.95 -8.24 4.62
N LEU A 149 17.21 -6.99 4.98
CA LEU A 149 16.20 -6.08 5.55
C LEU A 149 15.64 -5.14 4.47
N THR A 150 14.38 -4.73 4.67
CA THR A 150 13.69 -3.66 3.94
C THR A 150 12.79 -2.91 4.94
N GLY A 151 12.27 -1.71 4.63
CA GLY A 151 11.47 -0.97 5.61
C GLY A 151 11.20 0.51 5.34
N THR A 152 11.25 0.99 4.09
CA THR A 152 11.10 2.43 3.79
C THR A 152 9.82 2.78 3.04
N CYS A 153 9.16 1.81 2.41
CA CYS A 153 7.95 1.97 1.62
C CYS A 153 7.22 0.62 1.59
N CYS A 154 6.04 0.53 2.23
CA CYS A 154 5.33 -0.73 2.41
C CYS A 154 4.96 -1.40 1.07
N GLY A 155 4.51 -0.62 0.11
CA GLY A 155 4.17 -1.03 -1.25
C GLY A 155 5.37 -1.51 -2.08
N VAL A 156 6.59 -1.34 -1.59
CA VAL A 156 7.81 -1.93 -2.15
C VAL A 156 8.33 -3.08 -1.28
N ASP A 157 8.30 -2.89 0.03
CA ASP A 157 8.80 -3.84 1.01
C ASP A 157 8.04 -5.18 0.97
N TYR A 158 6.70 -5.15 0.96
CA TYR A 158 5.90 -6.37 0.93
C TYR A 158 6.12 -7.19 -0.35
N PRO A 159 6.13 -6.59 -1.56
CA PRO A 159 6.58 -7.28 -2.77
C PRO A 159 8.00 -7.84 -2.66
N ARG A 160 8.96 -7.11 -2.10
CA ARG A 160 10.33 -7.63 -1.89
C ARG A 160 10.36 -8.86 -0.99
N LEU A 161 9.56 -8.87 0.06
CA LEU A 161 9.41 -10.02 0.95
C LEU A 161 8.75 -11.20 0.23
N ALA A 162 7.70 -10.96 -0.54
CA ALA A 162 6.95 -11.98 -1.27
C ALA A 162 7.79 -12.63 -2.38
N GLU A 163 8.55 -11.83 -3.13
CA GLU A 163 9.48 -12.29 -4.17
C GLU A 163 10.80 -12.86 -3.58
N GLY A 164 11.05 -12.61 -2.29
CA GLY A 164 12.23 -13.10 -1.58
C GLY A 164 13.53 -12.33 -1.84
N THR A 165 13.43 -11.11 -2.39
CA THR A 165 14.56 -10.18 -2.51
C THR A 165 14.87 -9.51 -1.17
N ALA A 166 13.90 -9.44 -0.25
CA ALA A 166 14.10 -9.19 1.18
C ALA A 166 13.61 -10.38 2.02
N ASP A 167 14.08 -10.48 3.25
CA ASP A 167 13.70 -11.56 4.17
C ASP A 167 12.90 -11.05 5.38
N LEU A 168 13.10 -9.80 5.81
CA LEU A 168 12.46 -9.21 6.98
C LEU A 168 12.19 -7.71 6.83
N ALA A 169 11.04 -7.25 7.33
CA ALA A 169 10.73 -5.85 7.57
C ALA A 169 10.09 -5.66 8.95
N VAL A 170 10.38 -4.53 9.59
CA VAL A 170 9.86 -4.18 10.91
C VAL A 170 9.31 -2.77 10.89
N TYR A 171 8.03 -2.62 11.25
CA TYR A 171 7.31 -1.36 11.22
C TYR A 171 6.85 -0.94 12.60
N LEU A 172 6.94 0.37 12.88
CA LEU A 172 6.41 0.99 14.11
C LEU A 172 4.99 1.53 13.92
N LYS A 173 4.69 2.03 12.72
CA LYS A 173 3.35 2.49 12.34
C LYS A 173 2.58 1.33 11.73
N GLN A 174 1.26 1.36 11.88
CA GLN A 174 0.37 0.28 11.45
C GLN A 174 -0.92 0.89 10.87
N LYS A 175 -0.80 1.81 9.91
CA LYS A 175 -1.99 2.36 9.26
C LYS A 175 -2.63 1.32 8.35
N PRO A 176 -3.97 1.26 8.26
CA PRO A 176 -4.64 0.26 7.44
C PRO A 176 -4.23 0.31 5.97
N TRP A 177 -4.13 1.52 5.39
CA TRP A 177 -3.78 1.71 3.98
C TRP A 177 -2.34 1.29 3.66
N ASP A 178 -1.36 1.54 4.53
CA ASP A 178 0.03 1.08 4.38
C ASP A 178 0.16 -0.47 4.38
N HIS A 179 -0.60 -1.15 5.24
CA HIS A 179 -0.29 -2.54 5.61
C HIS A 179 -1.29 -3.59 5.18
N LEU A 180 -2.59 -3.29 5.09
CA LEU A 180 -3.57 -4.31 4.70
C LEU A 180 -3.31 -4.89 3.30
N PRO A 181 -2.97 -4.08 2.28
CA PRO A 181 -2.71 -4.62 0.95
C PRO A 181 -1.49 -5.54 0.92
N GLY A 182 -0.37 -5.06 1.47
CA GLY A 182 0.88 -5.82 1.49
C GLY A 182 0.85 -7.04 2.40
N ARG A 183 0.09 -6.99 3.50
CA ARG A 183 -0.12 -8.15 4.39
C ARG A 183 -0.82 -9.29 3.66
N LEU A 184 -1.92 -9.02 2.95
CA LEU A 184 -2.62 -10.06 2.20
C LEU A 184 -1.70 -10.64 1.11
N LEU A 185 -1.05 -9.78 0.34
CA LEU A 185 -0.05 -10.16 -0.67
C LEU A 185 1.02 -11.12 -0.10
N LEU A 186 1.65 -10.74 1.02
CA LEU A 186 2.70 -11.55 1.61
C LEU A 186 2.18 -12.88 2.16
N THR A 187 1.02 -12.90 2.82
CA THR A 187 0.45 -14.14 3.36
C THR A 187 0.04 -15.11 2.25
N GLU A 188 -0.55 -14.61 1.18
CA GLU A 188 -0.95 -15.43 0.02
C GLU A 188 0.27 -15.95 -0.78
N ALA A 189 1.39 -15.24 -0.71
CA ALA A 189 2.68 -15.71 -1.22
C ALA A 189 3.35 -16.75 -0.31
N GLY A 190 2.84 -16.99 0.91
CA GLY A 190 3.39 -17.94 1.89
C GLY A 190 4.31 -17.33 2.96
N GLY A 191 4.37 -16.00 3.06
CA GLY A 191 5.05 -15.29 4.15
C GLY A 191 4.15 -15.09 5.38
N SER A 192 4.63 -14.32 6.36
CA SER A 192 3.89 -14.05 7.59
C SER A 192 4.01 -12.60 8.05
N VAL A 193 2.96 -12.08 8.67
CA VAL A 193 2.94 -10.76 9.31
C VAL A 193 2.39 -10.92 10.72
N ARG A 194 3.17 -10.50 11.72
CA ARG A 194 2.83 -10.68 13.14
C ARG A 194 3.10 -9.42 13.93
N ARG A 195 2.20 -9.12 14.87
CA ARG A 195 2.43 -8.06 15.85
C ARG A 195 3.29 -8.59 17.00
N ARG A 196 4.33 -7.84 17.38
CA ARG A 196 5.20 -8.11 18.54
C ARG A 196 5.32 -6.83 19.38
N GLY A 197 4.46 -6.72 20.39
CA GLY A 197 4.34 -5.47 21.17
C GLY A 197 3.94 -4.30 20.26
N PRO A 198 4.72 -3.20 20.21
CA PRO A 198 4.43 -2.07 19.31
C PRO A 198 4.81 -2.35 17.86
N LEU A 199 5.60 -3.40 17.59
CA LEU A 199 6.16 -3.68 16.28
C LEU A 199 5.21 -4.52 15.44
N LEU A 200 5.17 -4.24 14.14
CA LEU A 200 4.67 -5.16 13.13
C LEU A 200 5.87 -5.78 12.41
N VAL A 201 5.99 -7.10 12.48
CA VAL A 201 7.09 -7.85 11.86
C VAL A 201 6.53 -8.60 10.66
N ALA A 202 7.00 -8.24 9.47
CA ALA A 202 6.71 -8.95 8.24
C ALA A 202 7.93 -9.77 7.84
N SER A 203 7.74 -11.07 7.66
CA SER A 203 8.80 -11.99 7.31
C SER A 203 8.38 -12.87 6.15
N GLY A 204 9.35 -13.20 5.29
CA GLY A 204 9.18 -14.25 4.31
C GLY A 204 9.25 -15.67 4.89
N SER A 205 9.37 -15.83 6.22
CA SER A 205 9.45 -17.13 6.93
C SER A 205 9.11 -16.99 8.41
#